data_AF-A0A351R8F4-F1
#
_entry.id   AF-A0A351R8F4-F1
#
_cell.length_a   1.000
_cell.length_b   1.000
_cell.length_c   1.000
_cell.angle_alpha   90.00
_cell.angle_beta   90.00
_cell.angle_gamma   90.00
#
_symmetry.space_group_name_H-M   'P 1'
#
loop_
_entity.id
_entity.type
_entity.pdbx_description
1 polymer ?
#
loop_
_entity_poly.entity_id
_entity_poly.type
_entity_poly.pdbx_seq_one_letter_code
_entity_poly.pdbx_strand_id
1 'polypeptide(L)'
;TTLAALIDYRNENTYGHIITVEDPVEYVHQSKNCLITHREVGRDTNGWFNALKNTLRQAPDVILIGEIRDRETMEFALAFAETGHLCMATLHANSANQAIDRIINFFPEERHAQLHMDLSLNLRAFVSQRLVSRTGGGRCAAIEILLNSPLISDLILKGETNMIKDVMAKSTELGMQTFDQALFNLCEEGRITQDDALRNADSINELRLRFKLHGKHAGATNNSSNFDSLSLHEDEPKESEIEPL
;
A
#
# COMPACT_ATOMS: atom_id res chain seq x y z
N THR A 1 1.50 -12.28 9.73
CA THR A 1 2.75 -12.83 9.14
C THR A 1 3.78 -11.79 8.74
N THR A 2 3.51 -10.88 7.79
CA THR A 2 4.53 -9.91 7.31
C THR A 2 5.08 -9.02 8.43
N LEU A 3 4.22 -8.51 9.31
CA LEU A 3 4.65 -7.75 10.48
C LEU A 3 5.51 -8.60 11.42
N ALA A 4 5.11 -9.85 11.69
CA ALA A 4 5.91 -10.78 12.49
C ALA A 4 7.32 -10.98 11.88
N ALA A 5 7.43 -11.16 10.56
CA ALA A 5 8.72 -11.28 9.89
C ALA A 5 9.58 -10.01 10.02
N LEU A 6 8.98 -8.82 9.91
CA LEU A 6 9.69 -7.54 10.09
C LEU A 6 10.17 -7.35 11.54
N ILE A 7 9.32 -7.70 12.51
CA ILE A 7 9.66 -7.65 13.94
C ILE A 7 10.80 -8.62 14.25
N ASP A 8 10.73 -9.86 13.74
CA ASP A 8 11.78 -10.85 13.97
C ASP A 8 13.11 -10.44 13.33
N TYR A 9 13.06 -9.90 12.10
CA TYR A 9 14.25 -9.33 11.46
C TYR A 9 14.88 -8.23 12.31
N ARG A 10 14.08 -7.30 12.86
CA ARG A 10 14.61 -6.25 13.74
C ARG A 10 15.19 -6.85 15.03
N ASN A 11 14.50 -7.80 15.63
CA ASN A 11 14.93 -8.49 16.86
C ASN A 11 16.28 -9.22 16.69
N GLU A 12 16.61 -9.64 15.47
CA GLU A 12 17.92 -10.22 15.15
C GLU A 12 19.00 -9.19 14.82
N ASN A 13 18.63 -8.06 14.24
CA ASN A 13 19.58 -7.13 13.62
C ASN A 13 19.75 -5.81 14.37
N THR A 14 19.05 -5.60 15.49
CA THR A 14 19.06 -4.35 16.25
C THR A 14 18.85 -4.63 17.74
N TYR A 15 19.12 -3.64 18.59
CA TYR A 15 18.86 -3.68 20.02
C TYR A 15 17.75 -2.67 20.36
N GLY A 16 16.93 -2.99 21.35
CA GLY A 16 15.87 -2.11 21.80
C GLY A 16 14.71 -2.84 22.44
N HIS A 17 13.62 -2.11 22.68
CA HIS A 17 12.40 -2.61 23.26
C HIS A 17 11.25 -2.55 22.24
N ILE A 18 10.67 -3.72 21.96
CA ILE A 18 9.53 -3.89 21.07
C ILE A 18 8.32 -4.22 21.94
N ILE A 19 7.23 -3.46 21.78
CA ILE A 19 5.96 -3.74 22.42
C ILE A 19 4.93 -4.07 21.35
N THR A 20 4.26 -5.21 21.48
CA THR A 20 3.10 -5.56 20.64
C THR A 20 1.81 -5.47 21.44
N VAL A 21 0.77 -4.91 20.83
CA VAL A 21 -0.59 -4.85 21.38
C VAL A 21 -1.52 -5.47 20.34
N GLU A 22 -2.09 -6.63 20.64
CA GLU A 22 -2.79 -7.49 19.68
C GLU A 22 -4.08 -8.07 20.27
N ASP A 23 -4.97 -8.58 19.41
CA ASP A 23 -6.27 -9.17 19.78
C ASP A 23 -6.70 -10.25 18.76
N PRO A 24 -6.36 -11.54 18.98
CA PRO A 24 -5.39 -12.06 19.94
C PRO A 24 -3.95 -11.96 19.42
N VAL A 25 -2.96 -12.38 20.23
CA VAL A 25 -1.57 -12.49 19.76
C VAL A 25 -1.44 -13.63 18.74
N GLU A 26 -1.01 -13.31 17.51
CA GLU A 26 -0.91 -14.31 16.42
C GLU A 26 0.44 -15.06 16.45
N TYR A 27 1.54 -14.35 16.73
CA TYR A 27 2.90 -14.88 16.72
C TYR A 27 3.60 -14.50 18.02
N VAL A 28 4.19 -15.49 18.68
CA VAL A 28 4.99 -15.26 19.90
C VAL A 28 6.46 -15.16 19.51
N HIS A 29 7.03 -13.97 19.69
CA HIS A 29 8.45 -13.72 19.42
C HIS A 29 9.30 -13.97 20.66
N GLN A 30 10.35 -14.79 20.53
CA GLN A 30 11.35 -14.90 21.59
C GLN A 30 12.30 -13.71 21.53
N SER A 31 12.65 -13.14 22.68
CA SER A 31 13.67 -12.10 22.75
C SER A 31 15.02 -12.62 22.28
N LYS A 32 15.63 -11.89 21.34
CA LYS A 32 16.99 -12.13 20.83
C LYS A 32 17.85 -10.93 21.23
N ASN A 33 18.08 -9.98 20.32
CA ASN A 33 18.77 -8.73 20.64
C ASN A 33 17.81 -7.64 21.16
N CYS A 34 16.50 -7.79 20.92
CA CYS A 34 15.47 -6.92 21.48
C CYS A 34 14.73 -7.59 22.65
N LEU A 35 14.37 -6.77 23.65
CA LEU A 35 13.32 -7.11 24.61
C LEU A 35 11.98 -7.05 23.87
N ILE A 36 11.16 -8.09 23.99
CA ILE A 36 9.83 -8.11 23.35
C ILE A 36 8.76 -8.33 24.41
N THR A 37 7.84 -7.39 24.51
CA THR A 37 6.67 -7.47 25.39
C THR A 37 5.42 -7.59 24.54
N HIS A 38 4.71 -8.70 24.67
CA HIS A 38 3.41 -8.90 24.02
C HIS A 38 2.30 -8.53 25.00
N ARG A 39 1.24 -7.89 24.51
CA ARG A 39 0.03 -7.60 25.27
C ARG A 39 -1.19 -7.99 24.47
N GLU A 40 -1.94 -8.94 24.99
CA GLU A 40 -3.22 -9.36 24.43
C GLU A 40 -4.37 -8.55 25.05
N VAL A 41 -5.18 -7.91 24.21
CA VAL A 41 -6.38 -7.20 24.65
C VAL A 41 -7.41 -8.20 25.18
N GLY A 42 -8.02 -7.88 26.33
CA GLY A 42 -8.97 -8.76 27.03
C GLY A 42 -8.31 -9.77 27.96
N ARG A 43 -7.00 -9.99 27.85
CA ARG A 43 -6.24 -10.90 28.74
C ARG A 43 -5.22 -10.16 29.60
N ASP A 44 -4.31 -9.42 28.98
CA ASP A 44 -3.22 -8.69 29.67
C ASP A 44 -3.60 -7.22 29.94
N THR A 45 -4.61 -6.72 29.24
CA THR A 45 -5.12 -5.34 29.34
C THR A 45 -6.61 -5.29 29.07
N ASN A 46 -7.33 -4.41 29.76
CA ASN A 46 -8.79 -4.28 29.65
C ASN A 46 -9.27 -3.60 28.36
N GLY A 47 -8.36 -3.19 27.47
CA GLY A 47 -8.71 -2.51 26.22
C GLY A 47 -7.51 -1.83 25.54
N TRP A 48 -7.71 -1.40 24.28
CA TRP A 48 -6.72 -0.72 23.44
C TRP A 48 -6.19 0.56 24.09
N PHE A 49 -7.09 1.45 24.56
CA PHE A 49 -6.71 2.72 25.17
C PHE A 49 -5.74 2.53 26.36
N ASN A 50 -6.07 1.61 27.28
CA ASN A 50 -5.24 1.34 28.45
C ASN A 50 -3.90 0.71 28.08
N ALA A 51 -3.87 -0.13 27.03
CA ALA A 51 -2.65 -0.74 26.54
C ALA A 51 -1.70 0.34 26.00
N LEU A 52 -2.18 1.13 25.02
CA LEU A 52 -1.40 2.11 24.30
C LEU A 52 -0.95 3.27 25.20
N LYS A 53 -1.81 3.74 26.11
CA LYS A 53 -1.44 4.79 27.07
C LYS A 53 -0.28 4.36 27.98
N ASN A 54 -0.26 3.10 28.41
CA ASN A 54 0.80 2.60 29.29
C ASN A 54 2.10 2.32 28.54
N THR A 55 2.03 2.00 27.24
CA THR A 55 3.19 1.75 26.37
C THR A 55 4.20 2.91 26.38
N LEU A 56 3.76 4.17 26.39
CA LEU A 56 4.65 5.35 26.43
C LEU A 56 5.60 5.38 27.64
N ARG A 57 5.20 4.78 28.76
CA ARG A 57 6.00 4.78 30.00
C ARG A 57 6.99 3.63 30.08
N GLN A 58 7.03 2.78 29.06
CA GLN A 58 7.88 1.60 29.02
C GLN A 58 9.10 1.79 28.11
N ALA A 59 9.36 3.02 27.69
CA ALA A 59 10.46 3.38 26.79
C ALA A 59 10.62 2.40 25.61
N PRO A 60 9.55 2.17 24.80
CA PRO A 60 9.67 1.35 23.60
C PRO A 60 10.52 2.06 22.56
N ASP A 61 11.13 1.29 21.66
CA ASP A 61 11.69 1.79 20.40
C ASP A 61 10.73 1.49 19.23
N VAL A 62 9.99 0.37 19.34
CA VAL A 62 9.01 -0.08 18.35
C VAL A 62 7.71 -0.44 19.03
N ILE A 63 6.60 -0.02 18.42
CA ILE A 63 5.26 -0.32 18.88
C ILE A 63 4.50 -0.96 17.72
N LEU A 64 4.07 -2.21 17.90
CA LEU A 64 3.16 -2.89 16.99
C LEU A 64 1.74 -2.79 17.54
N ILE A 65 0.86 -2.14 16.79
CA ILE A 65 -0.57 -2.06 17.06
C ILE A 65 -1.26 -3.03 16.10
N GLY A 66 -1.90 -4.07 16.61
CA GLY A 66 -2.46 -5.17 15.80
C GLY A 66 -3.29 -4.67 14.63
N GLU A 67 -4.44 -4.05 14.90
CA GLU A 67 -5.31 -3.47 13.88
C GLU A 67 -5.88 -2.13 14.35
N ILE A 68 -5.86 -1.12 13.48
CA ILE A 68 -6.50 0.16 13.75
C ILE A 68 -7.91 0.18 13.18
N ARG A 69 -8.91 0.22 14.07
CA ARG A 69 -10.34 0.20 13.72
C ARG A 69 -11.06 1.52 13.92
N ASP A 70 -10.49 2.39 14.73
CA ASP A 70 -11.12 3.63 15.17
C ASP A 70 -10.13 4.80 15.23
N ARG A 71 -10.71 5.99 15.37
CA ARG A 71 -9.98 7.27 15.46
C ARG A 71 -9.03 7.29 16.66
N GLU A 72 -9.46 6.82 17.82
CA GLU A 72 -8.65 6.92 19.06
C GLU A 72 -7.37 6.10 18.96
N THR A 73 -7.46 4.89 18.40
CA THR A 73 -6.30 4.03 18.16
C THR A 73 -5.35 4.65 17.13
N MET A 74 -5.90 5.26 16.07
CA MET A 74 -5.10 5.99 15.08
C MET A 74 -4.38 7.20 15.68
N GLU A 75 -5.04 7.95 16.58
CA GLU A 75 -4.41 9.08 17.27
C GLU A 75 -3.19 8.65 18.08
N PHE A 76 -3.26 7.50 18.77
CA PHE A 76 -2.10 6.95 19.45
C PHE A 76 -0.99 6.57 18.47
N ALA A 77 -1.32 5.94 17.33
CA ALA A 77 -0.34 5.55 16.33
C ALA A 77 0.43 6.76 15.77
N LEU A 78 -0.29 7.84 15.45
CA LEU A 78 0.29 9.10 14.97
C LEU A 78 1.17 9.74 16.05
N ALA A 79 0.68 9.82 17.29
CA ALA A 79 1.44 10.39 18.41
C ALA A 79 2.73 9.60 18.70
N PHE A 80 2.71 8.26 18.57
CA PHE A 80 3.92 7.45 18.71
C PHE A 80 4.93 7.74 17.62
N ALA A 81 4.48 7.84 16.37
CA ALA A 81 5.36 8.15 15.24
C ALA A 81 5.98 9.54 15.36
N GLU A 82 5.18 10.55 15.76
CA GLU A 82 5.63 11.93 15.96
C GLU A 82 6.68 12.05 17.08
N THR A 83 6.52 11.26 18.15
CA THR A 83 7.47 11.23 19.27
C THR A 83 8.73 10.40 19.00
N GLY A 84 8.92 9.92 17.75
CA GLY A 84 10.15 9.28 17.29
C GLY A 84 10.16 7.74 17.39
N HIS A 85 9.05 7.11 17.77
CA HIS A 85 8.94 5.66 17.83
C HIS A 85 8.66 5.08 16.44
N LEU A 86 9.16 3.88 16.16
CA LEU A 86 8.69 3.14 14.99
C LEU A 86 7.33 2.51 15.32
N CYS A 87 6.25 3.12 14.85
CA CYS A 87 4.91 2.58 14.97
C CYS A 87 4.57 1.72 13.74
N MET A 88 4.12 0.49 13.98
CA MET A 88 3.68 -0.46 12.96
C MET A 88 2.23 -0.85 13.24
N ALA A 89 1.39 -0.90 12.21
CA ALA A 89 0.01 -1.31 12.38
C ALA A 89 -0.58 -1.95 11.12
N THR A 90 -1.71 -2.64 11.27
CA THR A 90 -2.56 -3.05 10.15
C THR A 90 -3.79 -2.17 10.01
N LEU A 91 -4.27 -2.05 8.78
CA LEU A 91 -5.50 -1.39 8.41
C LEU A 91 -6.16 -2.19 7.29
N HIS A 92 -7.49 -2.28 7.29
CA HIS A 92 -8.24 -2.87 6.18
C HIS A 92 -8.36 -1.88 5.02
N ALA A 93 -7.40 -1.92 4.11
CA ALA A 93 -7.44 -1.16 2.87
C ALA A 93 -6.87 -2.00 1.72
N ASN A 94 -7.44 -1.86 0.53
CA ASN A 94 -7.06 -2.71 -0.61
C ASN A 94 -5.78 -2.23 -1.30
N SER A 95 -5.35 -0.98 -1.11
CA SER A 95 -4.18 -0.36 -1.71
C SER A 95 -3.65 0.77 -0.82
N ALA A 96 -2.44 1.26 -1.11
CA ALA A 96 -1.78 2.29 -0.32
C ALA A 96 -2.56 3.63 -0.30
N ASN A 97 -3.08 4.07 -1.46
CA ASN A 97 -3.90 5.28 -1.54
C ASN A 97 -5.22 5.13 -0.78
N GLN A 98 -5.90 3.98 -0.89
CA GLN A 98 -7.11 3.71 -0.11
C GLN A 98 -6.83 3.64 1.40
N ALA A 99 -5.62 3.21 1.80
CA ALA A 99 -5.22 3.22 3.19
C ALA A 99 -5.15 4.66 3.72
N ILE A 100 -4.53 5.58 2.96
CA ILE A 100 -4.46 7.00 3.31
C ILE A 100 -5.88 7.59 3.42
N ASP A 101 -6.74 7.38 2.42
CA ASP A 101 -8.12 7.87 2.43
C ASP A 101 -8.90 7.32 3.63
N ARG A 102 -8.72 6.04 3.97
CA ARG A 102 -9.34 5.42 5.14
C ARG A 102 -8.88 6.03 6.46
N ILE A 103 -7.59 6.36 6.59
CA ILE A 103 -7.08 7.06 7.77
C ILE A 103 -7.74 8.42 7.90
N ILE A 104 -7.84 9.17 6.79
CA ILE A 104 -8.49 10.49 6.75
C ILE A 104 -9.94 10.41 7.20
N ASN A 105 -10.68 9.39 6.74
CA ASN A 105 -12.08 9.17 7.08
C ASN A 105 -12.34 8.81 8.56
N PHE A 106 -11.31 8.49 9.36
CA PHE A 106 -11.49 8.38 10.82
C PHE A 106 -11.69 9.73 11.51
N PHE A 107 -11.30 10.83 10.85
CA PHE A 107 -11.29 12.16 11.43
C PHE A 107 -12.33 13.07 10.77
N PRO A 108 -12.91 14.01 11.54
CA PRO A 108 -13.80 15.02 10.97
C PRO A 108 -13.00 16.00 10.09
N GLU A 109 -13.68 16.62 9.13
CA GLU A 109 -13.08 17.42 8.05
C GLU A 109 -12.18 18.55 8.57
N GLU A 110 -12.54 19.15 9.70
CA GLU A 110 -11.78 20.26 10.29
C GLU A 110 -10.37 19.85 10.74
N ARG A 111 -10.13 18.54 10.90
CA ARG A 111 -8.83 17.97 11.28
C ARG A 111 -8.02 17.44 10.10
N HIS A 112 -8.56 17.41 8.89
CA HIS A 112 -7.89 16.82 7.73
C HIS A 112 -6.57 17.52 7.42
N ALA A 113 -6.53 18.86 7.46
CA ALA A 113 -5.30 19.61 7.20
C ALA A 113 -4.15 19.22 8.15
N GLN A 114 -4.44 19.11 9.46
CA GLN A 114 -3.46 18.66 10.44
C GLN A 114 -3.04 17.21 10.19
N LEU A 115 -4.01 16.33 9.89
CA LEU A 115 -3.74 14.92 9.62
C LEU A 115 -2.87 14.71 8.38
N HIS A 116 -3.10 15.47 7.31
CA HIS A 116 -2.25 15.46 6.12
C HIS A 116 -0.82 15.86 6.45
N MET A 117 -0.64 16.89 7.28
CA MET A 117 0.67 17.31 7.76
C MET A 117 1.34 16.19 8.57
N ASP A 118 0.64 15.63 9.56
CA ASP A 118 1.17 14.57 10.43
C ASP A 118 1.56 13.32 9.63
N LEU A 119 0.72 12.90 8.68
CA LEU A 119 1.01 11.77 7.80
C LEU A 119 2.19 12.07 6.88
N SER A 120 2.28 13.27 6.31
CA SER A 120 3.37 13.62 5.40
C SER A 120 4.74 13.52 6.08
N LEU A 121 4.82 13.93 7.35
CA LEU A 121 6.06 13.93 8.13
C LEU A 121 6.41 12.56 8.70
N ASN A 122 5.41 11.80 9.15
CA ASN A 122 5.65 10.61 9.97
C ASN A 122 5.50 9.29 9.23
N LEU A 123 4.78 9.25 8.10
CA LEU A 123 4.62 8.03 7.32
C LEU A 123 5.99 7.56 6.80
N ARG A 124 6.25 6.26 6.91
CA ARG A 124 7.44 5.63 6.31
C ARG A 124 7.10 4.84 5.07
N ALA A 125 6.12 3.96 5.16
CA ALA A 125 5.70 3.11 4.06
C ALA A 125 4.28 2.59 4.27
N PHE A 126 3.63 2.22 3.16
CA PHE A 126 2.52 1.27 3.15
C PHE A 126 2.94 0.01 2.39
N VAL A 127 2.60 -1.14 2.96
CA VAL A 127 2.79 -2.45 2.33
C VAL A 127 1.44 -3.13 2.24
N SER A 128 0.80 -3.02 1.07
CA SER A 128 -0.50 -3.62 0.79
C SER A 128 -0.30 -5.01 0.18
N GLN A 129 -1.11 -5.98 0.60
CA GLN A 129 -0.87 -7.40 0.28
C GLN A 129 -2.14 -8.07 -0.20
N ARG A 130 -2.03 -8.90 -1.23
CA ARG A 130 -3.11 -9.76 -1.73
C ARG A 130 -2.58 -11.17 -1.93
N LEU A 131 -3.26 -12.17 -1.38
CA LEU A 131 -2.92 -13.57 -1.60
C LEU A 131 -3.66 -14.10 -2.83
N VAL A 132 -2.92 -14.41 -3.88
CA VAL A 132 -3.43 -14.89 -5.16
C VAL A 132 -3.17 -16.40 -5.28
N SER A 133 -4.07 -17.11 -5.95
CA SER A 133 -3.91 -18.54 -6.24
C SER A 133 -2.64 -18.78 -7.05
N ARG A 134 -1.79 -19.71 -6.58
CA ARG A 134 -0.54 -20.06 -7.26
C ARG A 134 -0.77 -21.20 -8.25
N THR A 135 -0.08 -21.14 -9.40
CA THR A 135 0.07 -22.29 -10.31
C THR A 135 0.71 -23.46 -9.56
N GLY A 136 0.11 -24.65 -9.67
CA GLY A 136 0.57 -25.84 -8.93
C GLY A 136 0.12 -25.91 -7.47
N GLY A 137 -0.78 -25.02 -7.02
CA GLY A 137 -1.43 -25.08 -5.72
C GLY A 137 -0.82 -24.15 -4.65
N GLY A 138 -1.61 -23.85 -3.63
CA GLY A 138 -1.27 -22.88 -2.60
C GLY A 138 -1.54 -21.43 -3.04
N ARG A 139 -0.89 -20.47 -2.36
CA ARG A 139 -1.05 -19.03 -2.61
C ARG A 139 0.30 -18.35 -2.72
N CYS A 140 0.36 -17.24 -3.46
CA CYS A 140 1.48 -16.31 -3.46
C CYS A 140 1.00 -14.90 -3.11
N ALA A 141 1.85 -14.13 -2.45
CA ALA A 141 1.53 -12.74 -2.12
C ALA A 141 1.93 -11.83 -3.28
N ALA A 142 0.95 -11.11 -3.84
CA ALA A 142 1.18 -9.90 -4.60
C ALA A 142 1.31 -8.74 -3.61
N ILE A 143 2.38 -7.97 -3.72
CA ILE A 143 2.72 -6.92 -2.76
C ILE A 143 2.83 -5.58 -3.50
N GLU A 144 2.09 -4.60 -3.01
CA GLU A 144 2.23 -3.20 -3.37
C GLU A 144 3.01 -2.48 -2.26
N ILE A 145 3.97 -1.64 -2.66
CA ILE A 145 4.87 -0.93 -1.74
C ILE A 145 4.87 0.55 -2.11
N LEU A 146 4.36 1.38 -1.21
CA LEU A 146 4.50 2.83 -1.22
C LEU A 146 5.55 3.22 -0.18
N LEU A 147 6.54 4.03 -0.57
CA LEU A 147 7.52 4.61 0.33
C LEU A 147 7.32 6.12 0.39
N ASN A 148 7.51 6.73 1.57
CA ASN A 148 7.33 8.18 1.73
C ASN A 148 8.54 8.98 1.19
N SER A 149 8.65 9.09 -0.13
CA SER A 149 9.63 9.97 -0.78
C SER A 149 9.23 11.45 -0.63
N PRO A 150 10.13 12.42 -0.89
CA PRO A 150 9.79 13.84 -0.82
C PRO A 150 8.56 14.24 -1.67
N LEU A 151 8.40 13.64 -2.85
CA LEU A 151 7.23 13.87 -3.71
C LEU A 151 5.96 13.26 -3.12
N ILE A 152 6.02 12.04 -2.57
CA ILE A 152 4.88 11.42 -1.90
C ILE A 152 4.46 12.23 -0.67
N SER A 153 5.43 12.69 0.12
CA SER A 153 5.18 13.56 1.28
C SER A 153 4.43 14.83 0.88
N ASP A 154 4.87 15.50 -0.20
CA ASP A 154 4.21 16.70 -0.72
C ASP A 154 2.78 16.42 -1.23
N LEU A 155 2.56 15.30 -1.93
CA LEU A 155 1.22 14.89 -2.36
C LEU A 155 0.29 14.59 -1.18
N ILE A 156 0.80 13.91 -0.14
CA ILE A 156 0.04 13.64 1.08
C ILE A 156 -0.32 14.95 1.78
N LEU A 157 0.62 15.89 1.87
CA LEU A 157 0.39 17.20 2.50
C LEU A 157 -0.71 17.99 1.80
N LYS A 158 -0.78 17.92 0.46
CA LYS A 158 -1.79 18.58 -0.37
C LYS A 158 -3.13 17.83 -0.44
N GLY A 159 -3.17 16.58 0.02
CA GLY A 159 -4.35 15.71 -0.10
C GLY A 159 -4.58 15.13 -1.51
N GLU A 160 -3.56 15.14 -2.37
CA GLU A 160 -3.63 14.65 -3.76
C GLU A 160 -3.38 13.12 -3.84
N THR A 161 -4.17 12.33 -3.10
CA THR A 161 -3.97 10.87 -2.95
C THR A 161 -4.13 10.08 -4.25
N ASN A 162 -4.90 10.61 -5.20
CA ASN A 162 -5.09 10.10 -6.54
C ASN A 162 -3.80 10.06 -7.38
N MET A 163 -2.86 10.99 -7.16
CA MET A 163 -1.62 11.07 -7.92
C MET A 163 -0.54 10.09 -7.42
N ILE A 164 -0.71 9.53 -6.22
CA ILE A 164 0.27 8.66 -5.56
C ILE A 164 0.55 7.40 -6.39
N LYS A 165 -0.48 6.80 -6.99
CA LYS A 165 -0.33 5.55 -7.75
C LYS A 165 0.56 5.73 -8.99
N ASP A 166 0.43 6.85 -9.68
CA ASP A 166 1.27 7.17 -10.85
C ASP A 166 2.74 7.39 -10.45
N VAL A 167 2.96 8.04 -9.30
CA VAL A 167 4.31 8.24 -8.75
C VAL A 167 4.93 6.89 -8.37
N MET A 168 4.18 6.01 -7.71
CA MET A 168 4.64 4.66 -7.38
C MET A 168 5.03 3.88 -8.64
N ALA A 169 4.21 3.92 -9.69
CA ALA A 169 4.46 3.21 -10.92
C ALA A 169 5.78 3.62 -11.60
N LYS A 170 6.17 4.90 -11.47
CA LYS A 170 7.41 5.46 -12.03
C LYS A 170 8.62 5.29 -11.11
N SER A 171 8.43 5.14 -9.81
CA SER A 171 9.49 5.15 -8.79
C SER A 171 10.01 3.76 -8.40
N THR A 172 10.04 2.83 -9.35
CA THR A 172 10.44 1.43 -9.08
C THR A 172 11.88 1.28 -8.63
N GLU A 173 12.77 2.17 -9.08
CA GLU A 173 14.18 2.24 -8.66
C GLU A 173 14.37 2.58 -7.17
N LEU A 174 13.39 3.25 -6.56
CA LEU A 174 13.37 3.52 -5.12
C LEU A 174 12.81 2.36 -4.31
N GLY A 175 12.38 1.28 -4.96
CA GLY A 175 11.74 0.12 -4.33
C GLY A 175 10.22 0.22 -4.21
N MET A 176 9.58 1.23 -4.83
CA MET A 176 8.12 1.26 -4.93
C MET A 176 7.61 0.27 -5.97
N GLN A 177 6.38 -0.21 -5.77
CA GLN A 177 5.75 -1.13 -6.70
C GLN A 177 4.23 -1.05 -6.56
N THR A 178 3.49 -0.99 -7.66
CA THR A 178 2.02 -1.09 -7.65
C THR A 178 1.54 -2.54 -7.67
N PHE A 179 0.28 -2.80 -7.28
CA PHE A 179 -0.30 -4.14 -7.43
C PHE A 179 -0.25 -4.67 -8.86
N ASP A 180 -0.58 -3.83 -9.84
CA ASP A 180 -0.60 -4.24 -11.24
C ASP A 180 0.82 -4.64 -11.73
N GLN A 181 1.87 -3.96 -11.26
CA GLN A 181 3.26 -4.36 -11.47
C GLN A 181 3.58 -5.71 -10.80
N ALA A 182 3.17 -5.88 -9.54
CA ALA A 182 3.40 -7.11 -8.78
C ALA A 182 2.75 -8.33 -9.46
N LEU A 183 1.49 -8.19 -9.87
CA LEU A 183 0.70 -9.24 -10.52
C LEU A 183 1.27 -9.60 -11.90
N PHE A 184 1.67 -8.59 -12.68
CA PHE A 184 2.34 -8.80 -13.96
C PHE A 184 3.60 -9.65 -13.77
N ASN A 185 4.48 -9.27 -12.84
CA ASN A 185 5.73 -9.96 -12.57
C ASN A 185 5.49 -11.41 -12.11
N LEU A 186 4.55 -11.64 -11.18
CA LEU A 186 4.19 -12.99 -10.73
C LEU A 186 3.66 -13.88 -11.86
N CYS A 187 2.91 -13.31 -12.80
CA CYS A 187 2.41 -14.03 -13.96
C CYS A 187 3.54 -14.35 -14.95
N GLU A 188 4.44 -13.40 -15.22
CA GLU A 188 5.60 -13.60 -16.08
C GLU A 188 6.57 -14.64 -15.50
N GLU A 189 6.72 -14.72 -14.18
CA GLU A 189 7.46 -15.78 -13.49
C GLU A 189 6.75 -17.14 -13.52
N GLY A 190 5.54 -17.21 -14.07
CA GLY A 190 4.73 -18.42 -14.14
C GLY A 190 4.16 -18.86 -12.78
N ARG A 191 4.16 -17.97 -11.77
CA ARG A 191 3.66 -18.27 -10.42
C ARG A 191 2.15 -18.17 -10.29
N ILE A 192 1.51 -17.35 -11.13
CA ILE A 192 0.04 -17.22 -11.21
C ILE A 192 -0.41 -17.28 -12.66
N THR A 193 -1.69 -17.55 -12.88
CA THR A 193 -2.28 -17.49 -14.22
C THR A 193 -2.61 -16.03 -14.60
N GLN A 194 -2.70 -15.75 -15.90
CA GLN A 194 -3.12 -14.43 -16.39
C GLN A 194 -4.54 -14.08 -15.93
N ASP A 195 -5.44 -15.07 -15.87
CA ASP A 195 -6.81 -14.87 -15.38
C ASP A 195 -6.83 -14.49 -13.90
N ASP A 196 -6.02 -15.15 -13.07
CA ASP A 196 -5.89 -14.82 -11.65
C ASP A 196 -5.25 -13.44 -11.45
N ALA A 197 -4.27 -13.07 -12.29
CA ALA A 197 -3.68 -11.74 -12.28
C ALA A 197 -4.74 -10.66 -12.59
N LEU A 198 -5.52 -10.84 -13.66
CA LEU A 198 -6.56 -9.88 -14.06
C LEU A 198 -7.70 -9.76 -13.03
N ARG A 199 -8.08 -10.86 -12.37
CA ARG A 199 -9.12 -10.84 -11.32
C ARG A 199 -8.71 -10.05 -10.07
N ASN A 200 -7.41 -9.95 -9.82
CA ASN A 200 -6.86 -9.27 -8.64
C ASN A 200 -6.24 -7.90 -8.96
N ALA A 201 -6.32 -7.46 -10.22
CA ALA A 201 -5.79 -6.18 -10.69
C ALA A 201 -6.61 -5.02 -10.13
N ASP A 202 -5.95 -3.89 -9.88
CA ASP A 202 -6.66 -2.64 -9.62
C ASP A 202 -7.24 -2.08 -10.92
N SER A 203 -6.47 -2.18 -12.01
CA SER A 203 -6.88 -1.76 -13.34
C SER A 203 -6.75 -2.93 -14.32
N ILE A 204 -7.86 -3.63 -14.54
CA ILE A 204 -7.94 -4.77 -15.48
C ILE A 204 -7.47 -4.35 -16.88
N ASN A 205 -7.87 -3.16 -17.32
CA ASN A 205 -7.54 -2.66 -18.66
C ASN A 205 -6.06 -2.37 -18.82
N GLU A 206 -5.45 -1.71 -17.84
CA GLU A 206 -4.03 -1.39 -17.86
C GLU A 206 -3.17 -2.66 -17.78
N LEU A 207 -3.52 -3.58 -16.88
CA LEU A 207 -2.80 -4.85 -16.76
C LEU A 207 -2.94 -5.70 -18.03
N ARG A 208 -4.13 -5.73 -18.64
CA ARG A 208 -4.34 -6.42 -19.93
C ARG A 208 -3.51 -5.79 -21.05
N LEU A 209 -3.46 -4.46 -21.13
CA LEU A 209 -2.63 -3.76 -22.11
C LEU A 209 -1.14 -4.09 -21.90
N ARG A 210 -0.69 -4.09 -20.64
CA ARG A 210 0.68 -4.44 -20.28
C ARG A 210 1.05 -5.86 -20.69
N PHE A 211 0.17 -6.84 -20.49
CA PHE A 211 0.39 -8.21 -20.99
C PHE A 211 0.55 -8.26 -22.51
N LYS A 212 -0.22 -7.47 -23.27
CA LYS A 212 -0.09 -7.41 -24.73
C LYS A 212 1.22 -6.77 -25.20
N LEU A 213 1.68 -5.71 -24.52
CA LEU A 213 2.86 -4.95 -24.93
C LEU A 213 4.17 -5.57 -24.44
N HIS A 214 4.17 -6.17 -23.25
CA HIS A 214 5.39 -6.56 -22.54
C HIS A 214 5.42 -8.01 -22.06
N GLY A 215 4.33 -8.77 -22.21
CA GLY A 215 4.34 -10.17 -21.80
C GLY A 215 5.30 -11.01 -22.64
N LYS A 216 5.73 -12.16 -22.12
CA LYS A 216 6.56 -13.14 -22.84
C LYS A 216 6.05 -13.55 -24.23
N HIS A 217 4.76 -13.33 -24.52
CA HIS A 217 4.13 -13.59 -25.81
C HIS A 217 3.93 -12.35 -26.70
N ALA A 218 4.30 -11.14 -26.25
CA ALA A 218 4.15 -9.89 -27.01
C ALA A 218 4.89 -9.93 -28.37
N GLY A 219 5.99 -10.67 -28.45
CA GLY A 219 6.76 -10.86 -29.70
C GLY A 219 6.11 -11.79 -30.73
N ALA A 220 5.10 -12.60 -30.37
CA ALA A 220 4.48 -13.55 -31.30
C ALA A 220 3.34 -12.95 -32.13
N THR A 221 2.83 -11.77 -31.73
CA THR A 221 1.67 -11.11 -32.36
C THR A 221 2.01 -9.88 -33.21
N ASN A 222 3.29 -9.56 -33.42
CA ASN A 222 3.70 -8.52 -34.38
C ASN A 222 3.61 -9.01 -35.84
N ASN A 223 2.41 -9.45 -36.25
CA ASN A 223 2.03 -9.42 -37.65
C ASN A 223 1.30 -8.09 -37.90
N SER A 224 2.01 -7.22 -38.61
CA SER A 224 1.67 -5.88 -39.03
C SER A 224 0.39 -5.83 -39.89
N SER A 225 -0.79 -5.63 -39.29
CA SER A 225 -1.99 -5.31 -40.09
C SER A 225 -3.09 -4.51 -39.40
N ASN A 226 -2.87 -3.89 -38.24
CA ASN A 226 -3.94 -3.15 -37.53
C ASN A 226 -3.58 -1.71 -37.10
N PHE A 227 -2.42 -1.18 -37.50
CA PHE A 227 -2.03 0.19 -37.13
C PHE A 227 -2.43 1.25 -38.17
N ASP A 228 -3.00 0.86 -39.31
CA ASP A 228 -3.23 1.74 -40.47
C ASP A 228 -4.66 2.33 -40.56
N SER A 229 -5.55 2.05 -39.60
CA SER A 229 -6.95 2.54 -39.65
C SER A 229 -7.23 3.77 -38.76
N LEU A 230 -6.19 4.41 -38.22
CA LEU A 230 -6.32 5.63 -37.41
C LEU A 230 -5.56 6.78 -38.07
N SER A 231 -5.91 7.09 -39.32
CA SER A 231 -5.65 8.40 -39.90
C SER A 231 -6.80 9.34 -39.53
N LEU A 232 -6.48 10.41 -38.81
CA LEU A 232 -7.37 11.53 -38.52
C LEU A 232 -7.88 12.12 -39.85
N HIS A 233 -9.17 12.01 -40.11
CA HIS A 233 -9.82 12.85 -41.10
C HIS A 233 -9.98 14.25 -40.50
N GLU A 234 -9.21 15.21 -41.02
CA GLU A 234 -9.51 16.63 -40.84
C GLU A 234 -10.74 16.95 -41.69
N ASP A 235 -11.89 17.14 -41.04
CA ASP A 235 -13.09 17.66 -41.68
C ASP A 235 -12.90 19.15 -42.00
N GLU A 236 -12.60 19.49 -43.25
CA GLU A 236 -12.73 20.86 -43.74
C GLU A 236 -14.23 21.25 -43.83
N PRO A 237 -14.63 22.44 -43.34
CA PRO A 237 -16.01 22.89 -43.44
C PRO A 237 -16.37 23.22 -44.89
N LYS A 238 -17.45 22.61 -45.40
CA LYS A 238 -18.02 22.91 -46.72
C LYS A 238 -18.54 24.35 -46.77
N GLU A 239 -17.95 25.17 -47.63
CA GLU A 239 -18.54 26.44 -48.07
C GLU A 239 -19.88 26.16 -48.75
N SER A 240 -20.93 26.84 -48.27
CA SER A 240 -22.25 26.84 -48.90
C SER A 240 -22.21 27.69 -50.16
N GLU A 241 -22.28 27.05 -51.33
CA GLU A 241 -22.58 27.74 -52.60
C GLU A 241 -23.98 28.37 -52.52
N ILE A 242 -24.01 29.69 -52.64
CA ILE A 242 -25.21 30.47 -52.90
C ILE A 242 -25.44 30.40 -54.41
N GLU A 243 -26.49 29.72 -54.86
CA GLU A 243 -27.00 29.90 -56.24
C GLU A 243 -28.26 30.78 -56.23
N PRO A 244 -28.36 31.75 -57.16
CA PRO A 244 -29.47 32.71 -57.20
C PRO A 244 -30.64 32.21 -58.05
N LEU A 245 -31.87 32.53 -57.61
CA LEU A 245 -32.96 33.10 -58.41
C LEU A 245 -34.10 33.56 -57.49
#